data_AF-A0A2V6CYR0-F1
#
_entry.id   AF-A0A2V6CYR0-F1
#
_cell.length_a   1.000
_cell.length_b   1.000
_cell.length_c   1.000
_cell.angle_alpha   90.00
_cell.angle_beta   90.00
_cell.angle_gamma   90.00
#
_symmetry.space_group_name_H-M   'P 1'
#
loop_
_entity.id
_entity.type
_entity.pdbx_description
1 polymer ?
#
loop_
_entity_poly.entity_id
_entity_poly.type
_entity_poly.pdbx_seq_one_letter_code
_entity_poly.pdbx_strand_id
1 'polypeptide(L)'
;MFAAKAEVSDLRAEAFAFSAQKTMYGGKHIAKGDTIFVFASENEGGPGLIARGIVTAAKAIAKKHGIARETPRVSIIIRRTALAKRPLGRSELKLFSDWNDGGPETELNFKFYRQATNKIAGI
;
A
#
# COMPACT_ATOMS: atom_id res chain seq x y z
N MET A 1 1.58 8.24 7.84
CA MET A 1 2.27 6.97 7.53
C MET A 1 1.54 6.35 6.34
N PHE A 2 2.12 5.35 5.66
CA PHE A 2 1.48 4.81 4.45
C PHE A 2 1.56 3.29 4.38
N ALA A 3 0.72 2.69 3.55
CA ALA A 3 0.85 1.32 3.12
C ALA A 3 0.60 1.20 1.61
N ALA A 4 1.34 0.31 0.95
CA ALA A 4 1.20 -0.02 -0.45
C ALA A 4 0.79 -1.49 -0.59
N LYS A 5 -0.37 -1.74 -1.20
CA LYS A 5 -0.75 -3.05 -1.71
C LYS A 5 -0.46 -3.11 -3.19
N ALA A 6 0.43 -3.99 -3.61
CA ALA A 6 0.85 -4.13 -5.00
C ALA A 6 1.28 -5.56 -5.31
N GLU A 7 1.37 -5.89 -6.59
CA GLU A 7 2.12 -7.06 -7.05
C GLU A 7 3.60 -6.91 -6.64
N VAL A 8 4.20 -7.98 -6.12
CA VAL A 8 5.61 -8.00 -5.74
C VAL A 8 6.21 -9.34 -6.16
N SER A 9 7.16 -9.30 -7.09
CA SER A 9 7.81 -10.52 -7.60
C SER A 9 8.88 -11.06 -6.65
N ASP A 10 9.72 -10.19 -6.09
CA ASP A 10 10.70 -10.55 -5.05
C ASP A 10 10.27 -10.00 -3.69
N LEU A 11 9.74 -10.89 -2.85
CA LEU A 11 9.24 -10.56 -1.50
C LEU A 11 10.37 -10.14 -0.54
N ARG A 12 11.63 -10.43 -0.88
CA ARG A 12 12.82 -10.14 -0.07
C ARG A 12 13.76 -9.17 -0.78
N ALA A 13 13.25 -8.36 -1.71
CA ALA A 13 14.04 -7.27 -2.29
C ALA A 13 14.47 -6.25 -1.23
N GLU A 14 15.68 -5.71 -1.35
CA GLU A 14 16.18 -4.64 -0.49
C GLU A 14 15.55 -3.28 -0.82
N ALA A 15 15.06 -3.13 -2.05
CA ALA A 15 14.32 -1.98 -2.52
C ALA A 15 13.14 -2.40 -3.38
N PHE A 16 12.05 -1.64 -3.30
CA PHE A 16 10.87 -1.84 -4.11
C PHE A 16 10.64 -0.61 -4.99
N ALA A 17 10.34 -0.83 -6.26
CA ALA A 17 9.96 0.23 -7.19
C ALA A 17 8.55 -0.05 -7.70
N PHE A 18 7.64 0.89 -7.45
CA PHE A 18 6.26 0.78 -7.91
C PHE A 18 5.94 1.97 -8.81
N SER A 19 5.59 1.67 -10.06
CA SER A 19 5.27 2.67 -11.06
C SER A 19 3.77 2.95 -11.11
N ALA A 20 3.41 4.25 -11.17
CA ALA A 20 2.07 4.73 -11.44
C ALA A 20 0.94 4.06 -10.64
N GLN A 21 1.19 3.77 -9.37
CA GLN A 21 0.24 3.11 -8.47
C GLN A 21 -0.95 4.02 -8.20
N LYS A 22 -2.15 3.45 -8.22
CA LYS A 22 -3.35 4.18 -7.79
C LYS A 22 -3.20 4.58 -6.32
N THR A 23 -3.71 5.75 -5.98
CA THR A 23 -3.74 6.21 -4.59
C THR A 23 -5.17 6.38 -4.11
N MET A 24 -5.41 6.00 -2.86
CA MET A 24 -6.70 6.16 -2.17
C MET A 24 -6.44 6.58 -0.73
N TYR A 25 -7.47 7.02 0.00
CA TYR A 25 -7.37 7.31 1.45
C TYR A 25 -6.14 8.17 1.81
N GLY A 26 -5.96 9.31 1.11
CA GLY A 26 -4.82 10.20 1.34
C GLY A 26 -3.47 9.74 0.77
N GLY A 27 -3.38 8.55 0.16
CA GLY A 27 -2.13 8.00 -0.40
C GLY A 27 -1.42 8.88 -1.43
N LYS A 28 -2.13 9.85 -2.03
CA LYS A 28 -1.55 10.85 -2.95
C LYS A 28 -0.54 11.80 -2.28
N HIS A 29 -0.54 11.87 -0.95
CA HIS A 29 0.34 12.74 -0.17
C HIS A 29 1.68 12.09 0.19
N ILE A 30 1.93 10.86 -0.24
CA ILE A 30 3.18 10.17 0.02
C ILE A 30 4.37 10.92 -0.59
N ALA A 31 5.44 11.06 0.19
CA ALA A 31 6.63 11.81 -0.14
C ALA A 31 7.90 11.06 0.29
N LYS A 32 9.06 11.55 -0.18
CA LYS A 32 10.36 11.06 0.27
C LYS A 32 10.50 11.26 1.79
N GLY A 33 10.98 10.24 2.49
CA GLY A 33 11.16 10.23 3.94
C GLY A 33 10.03 9.53 4.70
N ASP A 34 8.88 9.31 4.07
CA ASP A 34 7.75 8.65 4.72
C ASP A 34 8.03 7.17 5.04
N THR A 35 7.49 6.72 6.17
CA THR A 35 7.39 5.29 6.48
C THR A 35 6.25 4.66 5.69
N ILE A 36 6.56 3.54 5.04
CA ILE A 36 5.60 2.76 4.27
C ILE A 36 5.67 1.26 4.59
N PHE A 37 4.52 0.61 4.68
CA PHE A 37 4.39 -0.85 4.75
C PHE A 37 4.05 -1.43 3.37
N VAL A 38 4.69 -2.53 3.00
CA VAL A 38 4.49 -3.18 1.70
C VAL A 38 3.70 -4.47 1.90
N PHE A 39 2.51 -4.51 1.30
CA PHE A 39 1.65 -5.67 1.20
C PHE A 39 1.76 -6.24 -0.21
N ALA A 40 2.30 -7.45 -0.33
CA ALA A 40 2.25 -8.22 -1.56
C ALA A 40 0.81 -8.72 -1.78
N SER A 41 0.20 -8.31 -2.89
CA SER A 41 -1.22 -8.51 -3.16
C SER A 41 -1.58 -9.97 -3.30
N GLU A 42 -2.54 -10.44 -2.51
CA GLU A 42 -3.01 -11.83 -2.55
C GLU A 42 -3.74 -12.17 -3.86
N ASN A 43 -4.35 -11.17 -4.52
CA ASN A 43 -4.93 -11.36 -5.85
C ASN A 43 -3.87 -11.67 -6.91
N GLU A 44 -2.60 -11.37 -6.61
CA GLU A 44 -1.43 -11.62 -7.46
C GLU A 44 -0.56 -12.75 -6.84
N GLY A 45 -1.11 -13.53 -5.91
CA GLY A 45 -0.40 -14.64 -5.24
C GLY A 45 0.51 -14.24 -4.07
N GLY A 46 0.53 -12.97 -3.66
CA GLY A 46 1.30 -12.49 -2.52
C GLY A 46 0.73 -12.90 -1.15
N PRO A 47 1.54 -12.91 -0.07
CA PRO A 47 1.10 -13.32 1.27
C PRO A 47 0.52 -12.20 2.16
N GLY A 48 0.28 -11.00 1.65
CA GLY A 48 -0.04 -9.82 2.46
C GLY A 48 1.21 -9.06 2.90
N LEU A 49 1.28 -8.58 4.15
CA LEU A 49 2.40 -7.77 4.64
C LEU A 49 3.73 -8.53 4.54
N ILE A 50 4.71 -7.95 3.84
CA ILE A 50 6.05 -8.53 3.68
C ILE A 50 7.16 -7.67 4.28
N ALA A 51 6.98 -6.35 4.33
CA ALA A 51 8.06 -5.44 4.70
C ALA A 51 7.58 -4.08 5.23
N ARG A 52 8.47 -3.41 5.94
CA ARG A 52 8.46 -1.97 6.20
C ARG A 52 9.65 -1.33 5.51
N GLY A 53 9.48 -0.11 5.01
CA GLY A 53 10.56 0.67 4.45
C GLY A 53 10.36 2.18 4.59
N ILE A 54 11.32 2.91 4.01
CA ILE A 54 11.30 4.36 3.87
C ILE A 54 11.22 4.69 2.39
N VAL A 55 10.32 5.61 2.03
CA VAL A 55 10.22 6.12 0.66
C VAL A 55 11.46 6.97 0.35
N THR A 56 12.23 6.56 -0.66
CA THR A 56 13.44 7.28 -1.09
C THR A 56 13.16 8.22 -2.26
N ALA A 57 12.10 7.96 -3.04
CA ALA A 57 11.60 8.83 -4.08
C ALA A 57 10.08 8.68 -4.23
N ALA A 58 9.39 9.79 -4.52
CA ALA A 58 7.98 9.81 -4.85
C ALA A 58 7.74 10.82 -5.99
N LYS A 59 7.01 10.40 -7.02
CA LYS A 59 6.66 11.25 -8.18
C LYS A 59 5.18 11.11 -8.48
N ALA A 60 4.43 12.20 -8.31
CA ALA A 60 3.05 12.27 -8.76
C ALA A 60 2.98 12.14 -10.29
N ILE A 61 2.01 11.36 -10.77
CA ILE A 61 1.73 11.23 -12.20
C ILE A 61 0.69 12.29 -12.58
N ALA A 62 1.01 13.07 -13.61
CA ALA A 62 0.11 14.08 -14.14
C ALA A 62 -1.21 13.43 -14.59
N LYS A 63 -2.32 14.10 -14.29
CA LYS A 63 -3.64 13.68 -14.78
C LYS A 63 -3.72 13.87 -16.28
N LYS A 64 -4.47 13.01 -16.95
CA LYS A 64 -4.74 13.17 -18.38
C LYS A 64 -5.68 14.37 -18.59
N HIS A 65 -5.31 15.22 -19.55
CA HIS A 65 -6.15 16.34 -19.94
C HIS A 65 -7.49 15.82 -20.52
N GLY A 66 -8.59 16.50 -20.22
CA GLY A 66 -9.93 16.12 -20.69
C GLY A 66 -10.62 14.99 -19.91
N ILE A 67 -10.00 14.41 -18.87
CA ILE A 67 -10.66 13.43 -18.00
C ILE A 67 -11.20 14.12 -16.74
N ALA A 68 -12.53 14.18 -16.60
CA ALA A 68 -13.19 14.84 -15.47
C ALA A 68 -12.90 14.18 -14.10
N ARG A 69 -12.77 12.85 -14.07
CA ARG A 69 -12.47 12.09 -12.84
C ARG A 69 -11.41 11.03 -13.12
N GLU A 70 -10.23 11.23 -12.56
CA GLU A 70 -9.12 10.27 -12.58
C GLU A 70 -8.58 10.06 -11.17
N THR A 71 -8.41 8.79 -10.77
CA THR A 71 -7.74 8.44 -9.52
C THR A 71 -6.28 8.90 -9.58
N PRO A 72 -5.80 9.71 -8.61
CA PRO A 72 -4.40 10.15 -8.61
C PRO A 72 -3.46 8.95 -8.53
N ARG A 73 -2.35 9.04 -9.27
CA ARG A 73 -1.31 8.00 -9.30
C ARG A 73 0.03 8.54 -8.87
N VAL A 74 0.84 7.70 -8.25
CA VAL A 74 2.19 8.04 -7.80
C VAL A 74 3.14 6.88 -8.14
N SER A 75 4.33 7.22 -8.63
CA SER A 75 5.46 6.28 -8.67
C SER A 75 6.32 6.48 -7.43
N ILE A 76 6.73 5.40 -6.77
CA ILE A 76 7.58 5.44 -5.58
C ILE A 76 8.74 4.46 -5.66
N ILE A 77 9.83 4.81 -4.98
CA ILE A 77 10.93 3.90 -4.66
C ILE A 77 11.02 3.81 -3.14
N ILE A 78 11.15 2.59 -2.64
CA ILE A 78 11.19 2.28 -1.22
C ILE A 78 12.48 1.56 -0.92
N ARG A 79 13.21 1.99 0.11
CA ARG A 79 14.29 1.20 0.70
C ARG A 79 13.73 0.41 1.87
N ARG A 80 13.84 -0.91 1.84
CA ARG A 80 13.40 -1.79 2.93
C ARG A 80 14.23 -1.52 4.18
N THR A 81 13.57 -1.45 5.33
CA THR A 81 14.21 -1.31 6.64
C THR A 81 13.92 -2.47 7.57
N ALA A 82 12.84 -3.22 7.34
CA ALA A 82 12.51 -4.43 8.09
C ALA A 82 11.63 -5.38 7.27
N LEU A 83 11.70 -6.67 7.60
CA LEU A 83 10.76 -7.69 7.11
C LEU A 83 9.61 -7.88 8.10
N ALA A 84 8.47 -8.34 7.60
CA ALA A 84 7.34 -8.73 8.44
C ALA A 84 7.75 -9.88 9.38
N LYS A 85 7.41 -9.76 10.66
CA LYS A 85 7.71 -10.79 11.68
C LYS A 85 6.63 -11.86 11.79
N ARG A 86 5.40 -11.53 11.34
CA ARG A 86 4.21 -12.37 11.41
C ARG A 86 3.40 -12.16 10.13
N PRO A 87 2.64 -13.17 9.68
CA PRO A 87 1.68 -12.99 8.60
C PRO A 87 0.67 -11.89 8.95
N LEU A 88 0.34 -11.05 7.96
CA LEU A 88 -0.74 -10.08 8.05
C LEU A 88 -1.30 -9.84 6.64
N GLY A 89 -2.18 -10.73 6.20
CA GLY A 89 -2.89 -10.63 4.94
C GLY A 89 -4.39 -10.67 5.14
N ARG A 90 -5.12 -11.00 4.06
CA ARG A 90 -6.58 -11.11 4.06
C ARG A 90 -7.11 -12.04 5.16
N SER A 91 -6.46 -13.18 5.36
CA SER A 91 -6.93 -14.22 6.30
C SER A 91 -6.89 -13.75 7.74
N GLU A 92 -5.88 -12.96 8.10
CA GLU A 92 -5.74 -12.36 9.42
C GLU A 92 -6.66 -11.15 9.57
N LEU A 93 -6.74 -10.29 8.53
CA LEU A 93 -7.45 -9.01 8.61
C LEU A 93 -8.97 -9.13 8.48
N LYS A 94 -9.50 -10.18 7.84
CA LYS A 94 -10.96 -10.36 7.68
C LYS A 94 -11.73 -10.45 9.00
N LEU A 95 -11.05 -10.83 10.09
CA LEU A 95 -11.65 -10.98 11.41
C LEU A 95 -11.95 -9.61 12.06
N PHE A 96 -11.25 -8.56 11.63
CA PHE A 96 -11.38 -7.20 12.14
C PHE A 96 -12.44 -6.43 11.35
N SER A 97 -13.72 -6.70 11.68
CA SER A 97 -14.89 -6.16 10.96
C SER A 97 -15.83 -5.33 11.85
N ASP A 98 -15.42 -5.01 13.07
CA ASP A 98 -16.12 -4.01 13.89
C ASP A 98 -15.72 -2.61 13.44
N TRP A 99 -16.41 -2.07 12.44
CA TRP A 99 -16.03 -0.84 11.75
C TRP A 99 -15.93 0.41 12.63
N ASN A 100 -16.43 0.35 13.87
CA ASN A 100 -16.43 1.46 14.81
C ASN A 100 -15.42 1.27 15.96
N ASP A 101 -14.61 0.21 15.95
CA ASP A 101 -13.64 -0.07 17.01
C ASP A 101 -12.43 0.90 17.01
N GLY A 102 -12.21 1.64 15.93
CA GLY A 102 -11.07 2.54 15.75
C GLY A 102 -9.72 1.82 15.66
N GLY A 103 -9.72 0.49 15.51
CA GLY A 103 -8.54 -0.34 15.50
C GLY A 103 -7.74 -0.23 14.20
N PRO A 104 -6.40 -0.25 14.27
CA PRO A 104 -5.55 -0.16 13.07
C PRO A 104 -5.75 -1.37 12.14
N GLU A 105 -6.03 -2.56 12.66
CA GLU A 105 -6.33 -3.74 11.86
C GLU A 105 -7.65 -3.59 11.09
N THR A 106 -8.69 -3.06 11.74
CA THR A 106 -9.98 -2.75 11.10
C THR A 106 -9.81 -1.70 10.00
N GLU A 107 -9.00 -0.67 10.24
CA GLU A 107 -8.66 0.33 9.22
C GLU A 107 -7.94 -0.30 8.01
N LEU A 108 -6.98 -1.20 8.24
CA LEU A 108 -6.30 -1.94 7.17
C LEU A 108 -7.26 -2.87 6.42
N ASN A 109 -8.15 -3.57 7.13
CA ASN A 109 -9.20 -4.41 6.52
C ASN A 109 -10.08 -3.57 5.57
N PHE A 110 -10.54 -2.42 6.06
CA PHE A 110 -11.35 -1.48 5.29
C PHE A 110 -10.61 -0.97 4.05
N LYS A 111 -9.36 -0.51 4.18
CA LYS A 111 -8.62 0.12 3.08
C LYS A 111 -8.17 -0.86 1.99
N PHE A 112 -7.84 -2.10 2.36
CA PHE A 112 -7.23 -3.07 1.43
C PHE A 112 -8.06 -4.30 1.07
N TYR A 113 -9.06 -4.69 1.87
CA TYR A 113 -9.78 -5.94 1.64
C TYR A 113 -11.28 -5.75 1.43
N ARG A 114 -11.87 -4.68 1.96
CA ARG A 114 -13.20 -4.24 1.51
C ARG A 114 -13.18 -3.86 0.02
N GLN A 115 -12.08 -3.27 -0.44
CA GLN A 115 -11.80 -3.03 -1.85
C GLN A 115 -10.43 -3.60 -2.21
N ALA A 116 -10.42 -4.83 -2.72
CA ALA A 116 -9.22 -5.61 -3.03
C ALA A 116 -8.47 -5.15 -4.29
N THR A 117 -8.23 -3.85 -4.43
CA THR A 117 -7.46 -3.25 -5.53
C THR A 117 -6.06 -2.88 -5.06
N ASN A 118 -5.07 -3.02 -5.95
CA ASN A 118 -3.72 -2.51 -5.70
C ASN A 118 -3.75 -0.98 -5.59
N LYS A 119 -3.17 -0.46 -4.50
CA LYS A 119 -3.20 0.96 -4.16
C LYS A 119 -2.17 1.32 -3.10
N ILE A 120 -1.83 2.61 -3.06
CA ILE A 120 -1.18 3.24 -1.91
C ILE A 120 -2.27 3.95 -1.09
N ALA A 121 -2.26 3.72 0.23
CA ALA A 121 -3.16 4.34 1.19
C ALA A 121 -2.38 5.03 2.30
N GLY A 122 -2.87 6.18 2.78
CA GLY A 122 -2.44 6.73 4.06
C GLY A 122 -3.03 5.90 5.19
N ILE A 123 -2.26 5.75 6.27
CA ILE A 123 -2.62 5.07 7.53
C ILE A 123 -2.05 5.87 8.70
#